data_AF-B0TZM9-F1
#
_entry.id   AF-B0TZM9-F1
#
_cell.length_a   1.000
_cell.length_b   1.000
_cell.length_c   1.000
_cell.angle_alpha   90.00
_cell.angle_beta   90.00
_cell.angle_gamma   90.00
#
_symmetry.space_group_name_H-M   'P 1'
#
loop_
_entity.id
_entity.type
_entity.pdbx_description
1 polymer ?
#
loop_
_entity_poly.entity_id
_entity_poly.type
_entity_poly.pdbx_seq_one_letter_code
_entity_poly.pdbx_strand_id
1 'polypeptide(L)'
;MDLNHILITVLMASIPLIFAITMHEAAHGFIAKYRGDDTAYKLGRVTLNPVSHIDPIGTIIVPGLMLIASFASGFPFIFGWAKPVPINYNNLKNPKIDIAIVAIAGPLANFLMATIWALTAKYVTLHPYIQGMAFYGIMINIS
;
A
#
# COMPACT_ATOMS: atom_id res chain seq x y z
N MET A 1 21.01 16.35 0.10
CA MET A 1 20.64 15.51 -1.06
C MET A 1 20.39 16.45 -2.22
N ASP A 2 20.99 16.19 -3.37
CA ASP A 2 20.64 16.86 -4.64
C ASP A 2 19.26 16.39 -5.11
N LEU A 3 18.59 17.23 -5.92
CA LEU A 3 17.23 16.98 -6.39
C LEU A 3 17.09 15.66 -7.16
N ASN A 4 18.13 15.27 -7.90
CA ASN A 4 18.14 14.03 -8.69
C ASN A 4 18.05 12.78 -7.79
N HIS A 5 18.80 12.74 -6.69
CA HIS A 5 18.73 11.61 -5.75
C HIS A 5 17.36 11.49 -5.08
N ILE A 6 16.72 12.62 -4.75
CA ILE A 6 15.37 12.62 -4.18
C ILE A 6 14.37 12.08 -5.21
N LEU A 7 14.43 12.57 -6.45
CA LEU A 7 13.53 12.13 -7.51
C LEU A 7 13.66 10.63 -7.76
N ILE A 8 14.89 10.13 -7.88
CA ILE A 8 15.17 8.70 -8.06
C ILE A 8 14.61 7.89 -6.88
N THR A 9 14.83 8.34 -5.65
CA THR A 9 14.32 7.68 -4.44
C THR A 9 12.79 7.62 -4.42
N VAL A 10 12.12 8.74 -4.71
CA VAL A 10 10.66 8.81 -4.77
C VAL A 10 10.11 7.88 -5.85
N LEU A 11 10.70 7.87 -7.04
CA LEU A 11 10.28 6.98 -8.13
C LEU A 11 10.44 5.52 -7.75
N MET A 12 11.56 5.14 -7.11
CA MET A 12 11.83 3.76 -6.70
C MET A 12 10.92 3.29 -5.55
N ALA A 13 10.53 4.18 -4.64
CA ALA A 13 9.63 3.85 -3.54
C ALA A 13 8.14 3.90 -3.93
N SER A 14 7.76 4.76 -4.88
CA SER A 14 6.35 4.99 -5.26
C SER A 14 5.69 3.75 -5.85
N ILE A 15 6.36 3.00 -6.73
CA ILE A 15 5.78 1.80 -7.36
C ILE A 15 5.46 0.74 -6.30
N PRO A 16 6.43 0.28 -5.47
CA PRO A 16 6.11 -0.66 -4.40
C PRO A 16 5.06 -0.15 -3.41
N LEU A 17 5.05 1.15 -3.09
CA LEU A 17 4.06 1.76 -2.21
C LEU A 17 2.64 1.65 -2.76
N ILE A 18 2.46 2.04 -4.02
CA ILE A 18 1.16 1.98 -4.69
C ILE A 18 0.66 0.55 -4.73
N PHE A 19 1.53 -0.41 -5.09
CA PHE A 19 1.15 -1.83 -5.10
C PHE A 19 0.80 -2.35 -3.71
N ALA A 20 1.61 -2.02 -2.68
CA ALA A 20 1.38 -2.45 -1.31
C ALA A 20 -0.01 -2.03 -0.83
N ILE A 21 -0.33 -0.73 -0.90
CA ILE A 21 -1.62 -0.19 -0.50
C ILE A 21 -2.76 -0.83 -1.31
N THR A 22 -2.61 -0.90 -2.63
CA THR A 22 -3.69 -1.37 -3.52
C THR A 22 -4.03 -2.84 -3.26
N MET A 23 -3.01 -3.69 -3.12
CA MET A 23 -3.21 -5.11 -2.80
C MET A 23 -3.71 -5.32 -1.38
N HIS A 24 -3.22 -4.53 -0.42
CA HIS A 24 -3.66 -4.57 0.98
C HIS A 24 -5.17 -4.35 1.09
N GLU A 25 -5.65 -3.25 0.51
CA GLU A 25 -7.05 -2.86 0.53
C GLU A 25 -7.91 -3.83 -0.30
N ALA A 26 -7.42 -4.26 -1.47
CA ALA A 26 -8.10 -5.26 -2.28
C ALA A 26 -8.25 -6.60 -1.53
N ALA A 27 -7.23 -7.01 -0.76
CA ALA A 27 -7.28 -8.24 0.03
C ALA A 27 -8.30 -8.17 1.16
N HIS A 28 -8.39 -7.04 1.88
CA HIS A 28 -9.44 -6.81 2.87
C HIS A 28 -10.83 -6.97 2.26
N GLY A 29 -11.11 -6.29 1.14
CA GLY A 29 -12.41 -6.35 0.49
C GLY A 29 -12.72 -7.72 -0.13
N PHE A 30 -11.71 -8.43 -0.66
CA PHE A 30 -11.85 -9.78 -1.17
C PHE A 30 -12.23 -10.77 -0.07
N ILE A 31 -11.53 -10.73 1.06
CA ILE A 31 -11.81 -11.61 2.20
C ILE A 31 -13.15 -11.24 2.86
N ALA A 32 -13.48 -9.96 2.99
CA ALA A 32 -14.79 -9.53 3.48
C ALA A 32 -15.94 -10.13 2.64
N LYS A 33 -15.83 -10.06 1.31
CA LYS A 33 -16.77 -10.70 0.38
C LYS A 33 -16.88 -12.20 0.63
N TYR A 34 -15.74 -12.87 0.75
CA TYR A 34 -15.71 -14.32 1.01
C TYR A 34 -16.38 -14.69 2.35
N ARG A 35 -16.25 -13.84 3.38
CA ARG A 35 -16.88 -14.00 4.70
C ARG A 35 -18.34 -13.52 4.77
N GLY A 36 -18.89 -12.95 3.70
CA GLY A 36 -20.31 -12.62 3.58
C GLY A 36 -20.62 -11.15 3.33
N ASP A 37 -19.64 -10.26 3.46
CA ASP A 37 -19.82 -8.83 3.23
C ASP A 37 -19.39 -8.42 1.81
N ASP A 38 -20.35 -8.27 0.91
CA ASP A 38 -20.11 -7.85 -0.47
C ASP A 38 -20.11 -6.33 -0.68
N THR A 39 -20.10 -5.51 0.39
CA THR A 39 -20.17 -4.04 0.33
C THR A 39 -19.06 -3.43 -0.54
N ALA A 40 -17.79 -3.71 -0.23
CA ALA A 40 -16.65 -3.20 -1.03
C ALA A 40 -16.70 -3.70 -2.48
N TYR A 41 -17.15 -4.94 -2.71
CA TYR A 41 -17.24 -5.54 -4.04
C TYR A 41 -18.31 -4.85 -4.90
N LYS A 42 -19.50 -4.62 -4.34
CA LYS A 42 -20.60 -3.89 -5.02
C LYS A 42 -20.22 -2.45 -5.36
N LEU A 43 -19.39 -1.82 -4.53
CA LEU A 43 -18.85 -0.48 -4.77
C LEU A 43 -17.67 -0.46 -5.76
N GLY A 44 -17.30 -1.60 -6.34
CA GLY A 44 -16.17 -1.70 -7.28
C GLY A 44 -14.80 -1.44 -6.64
N ARG A 45 -14.69 -1.58 -5.32
CA ARG A 45 -13.46 -1.26 -4.56
C ARG A 45 -12.56 -2.46 -4.32
N VAL A 46 -13.00 -3.67 -4.64
CA VAL A 46 -12.14 -4.87 -4.69
C VAL A 46 -11.44 -4.89 -6.06
N THR A 47 -10.38 -4.09 -6.20
CA THR A 47 -9.71 -3.86 -7.48
C THR A 47 -8.22 -3.60 -7.31
N LEU A 48 -7.46 -3.99 -8.32
CA LEU A 48 -6.03 -3.68 -8.45
C LEU A 48 -5.78 -2.31 -9.09
N ASN A 49 -6.84 -1.55 -9.37
CA ASN A 49 -6.70 -0.18 -9.83
C ASN A 49 -6.36 0.73 -8.63
N PRO A 50 -5.15 1.33 -8.58
CA PRO A 50 -4.74 2.17 -7.46
C PRO A 50 -5.62 3.42 -7.32
N VAL A 51 -6.19 3.92 -8.42
CA VAL A 51 -7.06 5.12 -8.41
C VAL A 51 -8.26 4.94 -7.49
N SER A 52 -8.76 3.71 -7.35
CA SER A 52 -9.90 3.40 -6.48
C SER A 52 -9.59 3.50 -4.99
N HIS A 53 -8.32 3.61 -4.62
CA HIS A 53 -7.82 3.68 -3.24
C HIS A 53 -7.15 5.01 -2.90
N ILE A 54 -7.09 5.95 -3.85
CA ILE A 54 -6.52 7.28 -3.61
C ILE A 54 -7.50 8.13 -2.79
N ASP A 55 -6.97 8.77 -1.75
CA ASP A 55 -7.57 9.94 -1.12
C ASP A 55 -6.83 11.18 -1.64
N PRO A 56 -7.47 12.11 -2.38
CA PRO A 56 -6.78 13.29 -2.90
C PRO A 56 -6.10 14.13 -1.81
N ILE A 57 -6.65 14.15 -0.59
CA ILE A 57 -6.06 14.88 0.54
C ILE A 57 -4.92 14.05 1.14
N GLY A 58 -5.24 12.81 1.54
CA GLY A 58 -4.31 11.95 2.28
C GLY A 58 -3.15 11.41 1.46
N THR A 59 -3.34 11.19 0.16
CA THR A 59 -2.36 10.56 -0.74
C THR A 59 -1.57 11.58 -1.56
N ILE A 60 -2.11 12.79 -1.81
CA ILE A 60 -1.48 13.79 -2.69
C ILE A 60 -1.13 15.07 -1.92
N ILE A 61 -2.14 15.72 -1.32
CA ILE A 61 -1.95 17.06 -0.73
C ILE A 61 -1.05 16.99 0.51
N VAL A 62 -1.32 16.07 1.44
CA VAL A 62 -0.54 15.97 2.70
C VAL A 62 0.92 15.60 2.42
N PRO A 63 1.23 14.53 1.64
CA PRO A 63 2.61 14.22 1.30
C PRO A 63 3.31 15.35 0.53
N GLY A 64 2.61 16.03 -0.38
CA GLY A 64 3.17 17.14 -1.16
C GLY A 64 3.54 18.34 -0.29
N LEU A 65 2.67 18.74 0.64
CA LEU A 65 2.96 19.81 1.60
C LEU A 65 4.12 19.43 2.54
N MET A 66 4.16 18.17 3.00
CA MET A 66 5.25 17.70 3.86
C MET A 66 6.57 17.64 3.12
N LEU A 67 6.57 17.31 1.83
CA LEU A 67 7.77 17.37 0.99
C LEU A 67 8.27 18.82 0.86
N ILE A 68 7.38 19.79 0.61
CA ILE A 68 7.74 21.22 0.58
C ILE A 68 8.28 21.66 1.95
N ALA A 69 7.63 21.25 3.04
CA ALA A 69 8.10 21.55 4.40
C ALA A 69 9.46 20.91 4.69
N SER A 70 9.71 19.68 4.21
CA SER A 70 11.00 19.00 4.33
C SER A 70 12.12 19.81 3.67
N PHE A 71 11.87 20.39 2.50
CA PHE A 71 12.82 21.28 1.83
C PHE A 71 13.06 22.60 2.58
N ALA A 72 12.03 23.15 3.24
CA ALA A 72 12.11 24.43 3.92
C ALA A 72 12.68 24.35 5.35
N SER A 73 12.39 23.28 6.09
CA SER A 73 12.68 23.15 7.52
C SER A 73 13.47 21.88 7.90
N GLY A 74 13.81 21.03 6.92
CA GLY A 74 14.51 19.77 7.17
C GLY A 74 13.64 18.71 7.86
N PHE A 75 12.32 18.87 7.84
CA PHE A 75 11.39 17.90 8.45
C PHE A 75 11.55 16.52 7.79
N PRO A 76 11.93 15.46 8.53
CA PRO A 76 12.37 14.21 7.92
C PRO A 76 11.23 13.21 7.65
N PHE A 77 10.00 13.52 8.06
CA PHE A 77 8.88 12.60 7.98
C PHE A 77 7.89 13.01 6.89
N ILE A 78 7.43 12.04 6.11
CA ILE A 78 6.32 12.20 5.17
C ILE A 78 5.22 11.24 5.64
N PHE A 79 4.02 11.77 5.79
CA PHE A 79 2.83 11.03 6.20
C PHE A 79 1.78 11.12 5.10
N GLY A 80 0.97 10.07 4.99
CA GLY A 80 -0.16 10.02 4.08
C GLY A 80 -1.01 8.80 4.38
N TRP A 81 -2.24 8.81 3.88
CA TRP A 81 -3.15 7.67 3.99
C TRP A 81 -3.88 7.43 2.67
N ALA A 82 -4.30 6.18 2.49
CA ALA A 82 -5.16 5.77 1.40
C ALA A 82 -6.63 5.83 1.82
N LYS A 83 -7.53 5.80 0.85
CA LYS A 83 -8.98 5.70 1.08
C LYS A 83 -9.34 4.23 1.33
N PRO A 84 -9.65 3.81 2.57
CA PRO A 84 -9.84 2.39 2.88
C PRO A 84 -11.07 1.79 2.19
N VAL A 85 -11.07 0.46 2.04
CA VAL A 85 -12.25 -0.28 1.58
C VAL A 85 -13.31 -0.37 2.69
N PRO A 86 -14.59 -0.09 2.38
CA PRO A 86 -15.65 -0.16 3.37
C PRO A 86 -16.00 -1.62 3.68
N ILE A 87 -16.04 -1.96 4.97
CA ILE A 87 -16.44 -3.28 5.46
C ILE A 87 -17.68 -3.10 6.36
N ASN A 88 -18.76 -3.81 6.03
CA ASN A 88 -19.94 -3.89 6.86
C ASN A 88 -19.90 -5.17 7.71
N TYR A 89 -19.48 -5.02 8.96
CA TYR A 89 -19.34 -6.14 9.90
C TYR A 89 -20.65 -6.87 10.22
N ASN A 90 -21.81 -6.22 10.02
CA ASN A 90 -23.12 -6.84 10.23
C ASN A 90 -23.47 -7.88 9.16
N ASN A 91 -22.80 -7.84 8.00
CA ASN A 91 -23.00 -8.80 6.90
C ASN A 91 -22.10 -10.05 7.03
N LEU A 92 -21.18 -10.08 7.99
CA LEU A 92 -20.26 -11.19 8.17
C LEU A 92 -20.99 -12.40 8.76
N LYS A 93 -20.68 -13.61 8.26
CA LYS A 93 -21.31 -14.86 8.70
C LYS A 93 -21.05 -15.16 10.18
N ASN A 94 -19.81 -14.95 10.64
CA ASN A 94 -19.37 -15.18 12.01
C ASN A 94 -18.54 -13.98 12.50
N PRO A 95 -19.17 -12.85 12.90
CA PRO A 95 -18.49 -11.56 13.10
C PRO A 95 -17.25 -11.62 13.99
N LYS A 96 -17.30 -12.37 15.11
CA LYS A 96 -16.18 -12.47 16.06
C LYS A 96 -14.88 -12.98 15.42
N ILE A 97 -14.97 -13.98 14.54
CA ILE A 97 -13.81 -14.60 13.89
C ILE A 97 -13.52 -13.88 12.56
N ASP A 98 -14.58 -13.50 11.85
CA ASP A 98 -14.47 -12.93 10.51
C ASP A 98 -13.80 -11.56 10.52
N ILE A 99 -14.02 -10.76 11.57
CA ILE A 99 -13.30 -9.50 11.76
C ILE A 99 -11.79 -9.75 11.81
N ALA A 100 -11.33 -10.75 12.57
CA ALA A 100 -9.92 -11.08 12.67
C ALA A 100 -9.35 -11.60 11.35
N ILE A 101 -10.11 -12.45 10.63
CA ILE A 101 -9.71 -12.98 9.33
C ILE A 101 -9.62 -11.86 8.28
N VAL A 102 -10.56 -10.91 8.28
CA VAL A 102 -10.51 -9.75 7.39
C VAL A 102 -9.33 -8.86 7.77
N ALA A 103 -9.10 -8.60 9.06
CA ALA A 103 -8.01 -7.75 9.54
C ALA A 103 -6.61 -8.29 9.17
N ILE A 104 -6.40 -9.61 9.15
CA ILE A 104 -5.10 -10.19 8.76
C ILE A 104 -4.91 -10.28 7.24
N ALA A 105 -5.97 -10.11 6.45
CA ALA A 105 -5.91 -10.24 4.99
C ALA A 105 -4.94 -9.24 4.34
N GLY A 106 -5.01 -7.96 4.74
CA GLY A 106 -4.11 -6.92 4.26
C GLY A 106 -2.65 -7.19 4.60
N PRO A 107 -2.29 -7.40 5.89
CA PRO A 107 -0.93 -7.78 6.31
C PRO A 107 -0.39 -9.02 5.59
N LEU A 108 -1.22 -10.05 5.37
CA LEU A 108 -0.79 -11.24 4.65
C LEU A 108 -0.51 -10.94 3.17
N ALA A 109 -1.32 -10.09 2.53
CA ALA A 109 -1.06 -9.63 1.16
C ALA A 109 0.26 -8.85 1.05
N ASN A 110 0.54 -7.96 2.01
CA ASN A 110 1.82 -7.27 2.08
C ASN A 110 2.97 -8.24 2.28
N PHE A 111 2.85 -9.22 3.18
CA PHE A 111 3.89 -10.22 3.40
C PHE A 111 4.21 -11.03 2.13
N LEU A 112 3.18 -11.45 1.38
CA LEU A 112 3.36 -12.09 0.07
C LEU A 112 4.09 -11.18 -0.90
N MET A 113 3.79 -9.88 -0.88
CA MET A 113 4.46 -8.91 -1.75
C MET A 113 5.91 -8.64 -1.34
N ALA A 114 6.20 -8.56 -0.03
CA ALA A 114 7.56 -8.49 0.47
C ALA A 114 8.39 -9.69 -0.01
N THR A 115 7.77 -10.88 -0.04
CA THR A 115 8.39 -12.09 -0.58
C THR A 115 8.70 -11.95 -2.08
N ILE A 116 7.76 -11.41 -2.88
CA ILE A 116 7.99 -11.14 -4.31
C ILE A 116 9.13 -10.14 -4.52
N TRP A 117 9.20 -9.07 -3.71
CA TRP A 117 10.29 -8.11 -3.77
C TRP A 117 11.63 -8.73 -3.34
N ALA A 118 11.65 -9.57 -2.32
CA ALA A 118 12.85 -10.31 -1.90
C ALA A 118 13.37 -11.24 -3.01
N LEU A 119 12.48 -11.94 -3.72
CA LEU A 119 12.84 -12.76 -4.87
C LEU A 119 13.38 -11.89 -6.01
N THR A 120 12.77 -10.73 -6.27
CA THR A 120 13.26 -9.74 -7.25
C THR A 120 14.68 -9.28 -6.90
N ALA A 121 14.93 -8.92 -5.64
CA ALA A 121 16.25 -8.55 -5.15
C ALA A 121 17.28 -9.68 -5.32
N LYS A 122 16.88 -10.94 -5.08
CA LYS A 122 17.76 -12.10 -5.23
C LYS A 122 18.15 -12.38 -6.68
N TYR A 123 17.21 -12.28 -7.63
CA TYR A 123 17.42 -12.76 -9.00
C TYR A 123 17.74 -11.65 -10.02
N VAL A 124 17.35 -10.39 -9.77
CA VAL A 124 17.57 -9.28 -10.71
C VAL A 124 18.72 -8.39 -10.27
N THR A 125 19.95 -8.91 -10.30
CA THR A 125 21.12 -8.29 -9.65
C THR A 125 21.79 -7.17 -10.45
N LEU A 126 21.64 -7.14 -11.77
CA LEU A 126 22.40 -6.23 -12.65
C LEU A 126 21.75 -4.86 -12.87
N HIS A 127 20.58 -4.58 -12.27
CA HIS A 127 19.85 -3.33 -12.51
C HIS A 127 19.69 -2.54 -11.19
N PRO A 128 20.50 -1.49 -10.93
CA PRO A 128 20.56 -0.82 -9.64
C PRO A 128 19.22 -0.19 -9.21
N TYR A 129 18.46 0.33 -10.17
CA TYR A 129 17.13 0.89 -9.90
C TYR A 129 16.11 -0.18 -9.50
N ILE A 130 16.18 -1.38 -10.07
CA ILE A 130 15.26 -2.49 -9.70
C ILE A 130 15.66 -3.04 -8.33
N GLN A 131 16.96 -3.10 -8.04
CA GLN A 131 17.45 -3.50 -6.72
C GLN A 131 16.96 -2.57 -5.62
N GLY A 132 17.06 -1.25 -5.80
CA GLY A 132 16.54 -0.35 -4.77
C GLY A 132 15.01 -0.30 -4.74
N MET A 133 14.29 -0.47 -5.87
CA MET A 133 12.83 -0.69 -5.85
C MET A 133 12.48 -1.91 -5.01
N ALA A 134 13.20 -3.02 -5.19
CA ALA A 134 12.99 -4.22 -4.41
C ALA A 134 13.29 -4.01 -2.92
N PHE A 135 14.35 -3.28 -2.59
CA PHE A 135 14.64 -2.91 -1.21
C PHE A 135 13.52 -2.08 -0.56
N TYR A 136 13.06 -1.01 -1.23
CA TYR A 136 11.92 -0.23 -0.75
C TYR A 136 10.64 -1.08 -0.67
N GLY A 137 10.42 -1.96 -1.64
CA GLY A 137 9.28 -2.87 -1.66
C GLY A 137 9.26 -3.84 -0.48
N ILE A 138 10.41 -4.38 -0.07
CA ILE A 138 10.53 -5.18 1.15
C ILE A 138 10.19 -4.31 2.37
N MET A 139 10.84 -3.15 2.51
CA MET A 139 10.68 -2.26 3.66
C MET A 139 9.23 -1.82 3.85
N ILE A 140 8.59 -1.34 2.78
CA ILE A 140 7.20 -0.84 2.81
C ILE A 140 6.22 -1.95 3.18
N ASN A 141 6.42 -3.18 2.70
CA ASN A 141 5.50 -4.28 2.93
C ASN A 141 5.69 -4.99 4.29
N ILE A 142 6.75 -4.67 5.03
CA ILE A 142 7.02 -5.22 6.37
C ILE A 142 6.78 -4.18 7.48
N SER A 143 6.69 -2.89 7.12
CA SER A 143 6.35 -1.79 8.03
C SER A 143 4.88 -1.81 8.41
#